data_AF-A0A327RRR4-F1
#
_entry.id   AF-A0A327RRR4-F1
#
_cell.length_a   1.000
_cell.length_b   1.000
_cell.length_c   1.000
_cell.angle_alpha   90.00
_cell.angle_beta   90.00
_cell.angle_gamma   90.00
#
_symmetry.space_group_name_H-M   'P 1'
#
loop_
_entity.id
_entity.type
_entity.pdbx_description
1 polymer ?
#
loop_
_entity_poly.entity_id
_entity_poly.type
_entity_poly.pdbx_seq_one_letter_code
_entity_poly.pdbx_strand_id
1 'polypeptide(L)'
;MTKIPIFMSNVVNMKSTSEVIIQNLAQEPEAFCGLQNKYQRMVSVLGGSVAVGYTINNDIDLIEISRKGLPKSIIQTLSTILSISMEKMSQLLHISHRTIQRKNDSDLLNINSTEQVLEIAEVISRGIDVLGSLDAFTSWLHSEVRHLDYQKPIDYLDTSFGTTLIKDALGRIEQGVYS
;
A
#
# COMPACT_ATOMS: atom_id res chain seq x y z
N MET A 1 5.43 -0.30 40.01
CA MET A 1 5.36 -1.45 39.07
C MET A 1 4.94 -0.91 37.72
N THR A 2 5.91 -0.58 36.87
CA THR A 2 5.63 -0.03 35.54
C THR A 2 6.57 -0.75 34.59
N LYS A 3 6.03 -1.70 33.83
CA LYS A 3 6.77 -2.42 32.79
C LYS A 3 6.93 -1.47 31.59
N ILE A 4 8.15 -1.11 31.29
CA ILE A 4 8.54 -0.50 30.01
C ILE A 4 8.57 -1.65 28.99
N PRO A 5 7.85 -1.59 27.85
CA PRO A 5 8.04 -2.55 26.79
C PRO A 5 9.36 -2.24 26.07
N ILE A 6 10.23 -3.23 26.06
CA ILE A 6 11.52 -3.22 25.38
C ILE A 6 11.22 -3.34 23.89
N PHE A 7 11.38 -2.26 23.13
CA PHE A 7 11.53 -2.34 21.68
C PHE A 7 12.87 -3.03 21.40
N MET A 8 12.83 -4.32 21.08
CA MET A 8 13.99 -5.00 20.52
C MET A 8 14.11 -4.62 19.04
N SER A 9 14.99 -3.65 18.76
CA SER A 9 15.56 -3.44 17.44
C SER A 9 16.31 -4.71 17.03
N ASN A 10 15.81 -5.42 16.01
CA ASN A 10 16.58 -6.46 15.33
C ASN A 10 17.01 -5.95 13.95
N VAL A 11 18.30 -5.66 13.87
CA VAL A 11 19.05 -5.40 12.65
C VAL A 11 18.91 -6.62 11.72
N VAL A 12 18.28 -6.45 10.55
CA VAL A 12 18.20 -7.50 9.53
C VAL A 12 19.57 -7.66 8.90
N ASN A 13 20.22 -8.77 9.23
CA ASN A 13 21.51 -9.16 8.68
C ASN A 13 21.30 -9.87 7.33
N MET A 14 22.06 -9.42 6.33
CA MET A 14 22.02 -9.88 4.95
C MET A 14 22.82 -11.18 4.81
N LYS A 15 22.14 -12.33 4.63
CA LYS A 15 22.60 -13.51 3.87
C LYS A 15 21.59 -14.67 3.91
N SER A 16 21.47 -15.33 2.75
CA SER A 16 20.93 -16.68 2.50
C SER A 16 19.41 -16.84 2.33
N THR A 17 19.05 -17.35 1.15
CA THR A 17 17.77 -17.96 0.74
C THR A 17 17.09 -18.71 1.88
N SER A 18 16.11 -18.05 2.49
CA SER A 18 15.08 -18.54 3.42
C SER A 18 13.98 -17.48 3.33
N GLU A 19 12.71 -17.87 3.24
CA GLU A 19 11.58 -16.96 3.02
C GLU A 19 11.72 -15.67 3.84
N VAL A 20 12.02 -14.56 3.17
CA VAL A 20 12.18 -13.27 3.84
C VAL A 20 10.81 -12.86 4.35
N ILE A 21 10.61 -12.98 5.66
CA ILE A 21 9.39 -12.48 6.30
C ILE A 21 9.42 -10.96 6.20
N ILE A 22 8.52 -10.41 5.39
CA ILE A 22 8.37 -8.96 5.23
C ILE A 22 7.37 -8.50 6.29
N GLN A 23 7.76 -7.52 7.09
CA GLN A 23 6.89 -6.88 8.09
C GLN A 23 6.17 -5.67 7.49
N ASN A 24 5.13 -5.19 8.17
CA ASN A 24 4.57 -3.88 7.87
C ASN A 24 5.51 -2.79 8.39
N LEU A 25 6.26 -2.16 7.49
CA LEU A 25 7.22 -1.11 7.77
C LEU A 25 6.74 0.27 7.33
N ALA A 26 5.47 0.43 6.94
CA ALA A 26 4.97 1.71 6.43
C ALA A 26 5.11 2.86 7.44
N GLN A 27 5.18 2.55 8.74
CA GLN A 27 5.37 3.50 9.85
C GLN A 27 6.85 3.72 10.22
N GLU A 28 7.79 3.03 9.58
CA GLU A 28 9.23 3.09 9.87
C GLU A 28 9.99 3.60 8.63
N PRO A 29 10.10 4.92 8.41
CA PRO A 29 10.54 5.48 7.12
C PRO A 29 11.91 4.99 6.67
N GLU A 30 12.90 4.96 7.57
CA GLU A 30 14.26 4.53 7.24
C GLU A 30 14.33 3.05 6.82
N ALA A 31 13.60 2.19 7.54
CA ALA A 31 13.55 0.75 7.24
C ALA A 31 12.78 0.48 5.94
N PHE A 32 11.68 1.21 5.71
CA PHE A 32 10.87 1.09 4.51
C PHE A 32 11.62 1.51 3.25
N CYS A 33 12.24 2.69 3.27
CA CYS A 33 13.02 3.21 2.14
C CYS A 33 14.29 2.39 1.88
N GLY A 34 14.81 1.69 2.90
CA GLY A 34 15.93 0.75 2.76
C GLY A 34 15.60 -0.54 2.01
N LEU A 35 14.33 -0.87 1.79
CA LEU A 35 13.91 -2.04 1.02
C LEU A 35 14.33 -1.90 -0.44
N GLN A 36 15.07 -2.88 -0.94
CA GLN A 36 15.79 -2.78 -2.22
C GLN A 36 14.91 -3.00 -3.46
N ASN A 37 13.76 -3.67 -3.32
CA ASN A 37 12.88 -3.95 -4.46
C ASN A 37 11.44 -3.44 -4.22
N LYS A 38 10.76 -3.06 -5.32
CA LYS A 38 9.39 -2.50 -5.27
C LYS A 38 8.39 -3.48 -4.66
N TYR A 39 8.53 -4.78 -4.91
CA TYR A 39 7.59 -5.81 -4.44
C TYR A 39 7.63 -5.99 -2.92
N GLN A 40 8.81 -5.89 -2.30
CA GLN A 40 8.97 -5.94 -0.85
C GLN A 40 8.29 -4.74 -0.19
N ARG A 41 8.41 -3.55 -0.79
CA ARG A 41 7.71 -2.36 -0.31
C ARG A 41 6.19 -2.49 -0.43
N MET A 42 5.69 -3.03 -1.55
CA MET A 42 4.27 -3.35 -1.70
C MET A 42 3.78 -4.35 -0.65
N VAL A 43 4.49 -5.47 -0.46
CA VAL A 43 4.13 -6.47 0.56
C VAL A 43 4.13 -5.86 1.96
N SER A 44 5.10 -4.99 2.27
CA SER A 44 5.17 -4.26 3.53
C SER A 44 3.91 -3.40 3.75
N VAL A 45 3.51 -2.59 2.77
CA VAL A 45 2.27 -1.79 2.81
C VAL A 45 1.02 -2.64 2.98
N LEU A 46 0.97 -3.83 2.36
CA LEU A 46 -0.15 -4.76 2.46
C LEU A 46 -0.27 -5.45 3.83
N GLY A 47 0.62 -5.14 4.78
CA GLY A 47 0.61 -5.73 6.13
C GLY A 47 1.67 -6.82 6.34
N GLY A 48 2.60 -6.98 5.39
CA GLY A 48 3.67 -7.97 5.45
C GLY A 48 3.32 -9.30 4.77
N SER A 49 4.32 -10.17 4.62
CA SER A 49 4.19 -11.42 3.86
C SER A 49 3.20 -12.41 4.47
N VAL A 50 3.05 -12.39 5.80
CA VAL A 50 2.06 -13.23 6.52
C VAL A 50 0.63 -12.82 6.20
N ALA A 51 0.36 -11.51 6.12
CA ALA A 51 -0.97 -11.00 5.80
C ALA A 51 -1.33 -11.25 4.32
N VAL A 52 -0.34 -11.11 3.43
CA VAL A 52 -0.49 -11.37 1.99
C VAL A 52 -0.69 -12.87 1.71
N GLY A 53 0.04 -13.75 2.41
CA GLY A 53 -0.05 -15.21 2.23
C GLY A 53 0.56 -15.73 0.93
N TYR A 54 1.21 -14.86 0.16
CA TYR A 54 1.87 -15.18 -1.12
C TYR A 54 3.22 -14.48 -1.20
N THR A 55 4.12 -15.07 -1.98
CA THR A 55 5.39 -14.45 -2.33
C THR A 55 5.22 -13.57 -3.57
N ILE A 56 5.74 -12.34 -3.53
CA ILE A 56 5.70 -11.39 -4.66
C ILE A 56 7.14 -11.01 -5.03
N ASN A 57 7.61 -11.46 -6.19
CA ASN A 57 8.95 -11.16 -6.69
C ASN A 57 8.95 -10.51 -8.07
N ASN A 58 7.86 -10.63 -8.82
CA ASN A 58 7.74 -10.13 -10.18
C ASN A 58 6.27 -9.86 -10.54
N ASP A 59 6.03 -9.27 -11.72
CA ASP A 59 4.68 -8.93 -12.18
C ASP A 59 3.82 -10.16 -12.51
N ILE A 60 4.42 -11.33 -12.82
CA ILE A 60 3.68 -12.59 -13.00
C ILE A 60 3.05 -13.04 -11.68
N ASP A 61 3.77 -12.88 -10.56
CA ASP A 61 3.24 -13.18 -9.23
C ASP A 61 2.05 -12.27 -8.90
N LEU A 62 2.09 -10.98 -9.28
CA LEU A 62 0.98 -10.05 -9.12
C LEU A 62 -0.27 -10.48 -9.91
N ILE A 63 -0.08 -10.94 -11.15
CA ILE A 63 -1.18 -11.48 -11.98
C ILE A 63 -1.79 -12.73 -11.34
N GLU A 64 -0.96 -13.63 -10.82
CA GLU A 64 -1.43 -14.86 -10.17
C GLU A 64 -2.16 -14.56 -8.85
N ILE A 65 -1.67 -13.63 -8.05
CA ILE A 65 -2.33 -13.19 -6.82
C ILE A 65 -3.66 -12.51 -7.14
N SER A 66 -3.71 -11.69 -8.19
CA SER A 66 -4.96 -11.08 -8.66
C SER A 66 -6.03 -12.13 -8.94
N ARG A 67 -5.66 -13.24 -9.59
CA ARG A 67 -6.58 -14.36 -9.88
C ARG A 67 -6.98 -15.13 -8.63
N LYS A 68 -6.07 -15.33 -7.68
CA LYS A 68 -6.30 -16.08 -6.43
C LYS A 68 -7.11 -15.29 -5.40
N GLY A 69 -6.93 -13.98 -5.38
CA GLY A 69 -7.53 -13.06 -4.43
C GLY A 69 -6.65 -12.80 -3.20
N LEU A 70 -6.83 -11.63 -2.61
CA LEU A 70 -6.22 -11.26 -1.32
C LEU A 70 -7.24 -11.33 -0.17
N PRO A 71 -6.81 -11.59 1.08
CA PRO A 71 -7.70 -11.53 2.23
C PRO A 71 -8.33 -10.16 2.41
N LYS A 72 -9.62 -10.11 2.78
CA LYS A 72 -10.34 -8.86 3.04
C LYS A 72 -9.66 -8.00 4.11
N SER A 73 -8.99 -8.60 5.10
CA SER A 73 -8.21 -7.89 6.14
C SER A 73 -7.24 -6.83 5.59
N ILE A 74 -6.72 -7.02 4.37
CA ILE A 74 -5.83 -6.07 3.71
C ILE A 74 -6.54 -4.74 3.43
N ILE A 75 -7.85 -4.75 3.17
CA ILE A 75 -8.63 -3.53 2.97
C ILE A 75 -8.57 -2.65 4.22
N GLN A 76 -8.70 -3.23 5.42
CA GLN A 76 -8.58 -2.47 6.67
C GLN A 76 -7.18 -1.89 6.86
N THR A 77 -6.14 -2.65 6.52
CA THR A 77 -4.75 -2.17 6.55
C THR A 77 -4.58 -0.94 5.67
N LEU A 78 -5.00 -1.02 4.41
CA LEU A 78 -4.88 0.10 3.47
C LEU A 78 -5.74 1.30 3.88
N SER A 79 -6.97 1.07 4.34
CA SER A 79 -7.85 2.14 4.84
C SER A 79 -7.19 2.94 5.98
N THR A 80 -6.50 2.23 6.88
CA THR A 80 -5.76 2.82 8.00
C THR A 80 -4.56 3.62 7.51
N ILE A 81 -3.75 3.05 6.61
CA ILE A 81 -2.58 3.72 6.02
C ILE A 81 -2.98 5.00 5.29
N LEU A 82 -4.04 4.95 4.48
CA LEU A 82 -4.56 6.08 3.71
C LEU A 82 -5.32 7.10 4.57
N SER A 83 -5.58 6.80 5.85
CA SER A 83 -6.40 7.62 6.75
C SER A 83 -7.80 7.91 6.18
N ILE A 84 -8.46 6.89 5.62
CA ILE A 84 -9.83 6.98 5.10
C ILE A 84 -10.77 6.02 5.81
N SER A 85 -12.07 6.27 5.66
CA SER A 85 -13.11 5.37 6.14
C SER A 85 -13.27 4.15 5.24
N MET A 86 -13.84 3.07 5.79
CA MET A 86 -14.16 1.87 5.03
C MET A 86 -15.19 2.12 3.93
N GLU A 87 -16.07 3.11 4.10
CA GLU A 87 -16.99 3.58 3.07
C GLU A 87 -16.23 4.14 1.86
N LYS A 88 -15.28 5.06 2.09
CA LYS A 88 -14.45 5.61 1.02
C LYS A 88 -13.59 4.53 0.37
N MET A 89 -12.99 3.65 1.17
CA MET A 89 -12.24 2.51 0.65
C MET A 89 -13.12 1.60 -0.24
N SER A 90 -14.39 1.38 0.14
CA SER A 90 -15.34 0.60 -0.66
C SER A 90 -15.61 1.24 -2.03
N GLN A 91 -15.64 2.58 -2.10
CA GLN A 91 -15.78 3.31 -3.36
C GLN A 91 -14.55 3.13 -4.24
N LEU A 92 -13.33 3.24 -3.68
CA LEU A 92 -12.09 3.03 -4.43
C LEU A 92 -12.01 1.61 -5.02
N LEU A 93 -12.57 0.62 -4.34
CA LEU A 93 -12.52 -0.78 -4.77
C LEU A 93 -13.71 -1.24 -5.64
N HIS A 94 -14.68 -0.36 -5.89
CA HIS A 94 -15.94 -0.70 -6.56
C HIS A 94 -16.71 -1.85 -5.91
N ILE A 95 -16.62 -1.97 -4.58
CA ILE A 95 -17.36 -2.95 -3.79
C ILE A 95 -18.32 -2.20 -2.88
N SER A 96 -19.58 -2.63 -2.77
CA SER A 96 -20.47 -2.00 -1.79
C SER A 96 -19.94 -2.18 -0.36
N HIS A 97 -20.04 -1.15 0.48
CA HIS A 97 -19.65 -1.24 1.89
C HIS A 97 -20.34 -2.42 2.61
N ARG A 98 -21.62 -2.70 2.29
CA ARG A 98 -22.37 -3.86 2.79
C ARG A 98 -21.72 -5.20 2.42
N THR A 99 -21.20 -5.33 1.19
CA THR A 99 -20.50 -6.55 0.75
C THR A 99 -19.21 -6.75 1.55
N ILE A 100 -18.47 -5.67 1.83
CA ILE A 100 -17.26 -5.73 2.65
C ILE A 100 -17.58 -6.12 4.09
N GLN A 101 -18.63 -5.54 4.69
CA GLN A 101 -19.05 -5.83 6.06
C GLN A 101 -19.49 -7.28 6.28
N ARG A 102 -20.08 -7.92 5.25
CA ARG A 102 -20.52 -9.32 5.34
C ARG A 102 -19.36 -10.32 5.26
N LYS A 103 -18.21 -9.92 4.73
CA LYS A 103 -17.02 -10.77 4.60
C LYS A 103 -16.26 -10.86 5.92
N ASN A 104 -15.86 -12.08 6.28
CA ASN A 104 -14.88 -12.31 7.32
C ASN A 104 -13.52 -11.79 6.85
N ASP A 105 -12.62 -11.50 7.78
CA ASP A 105 -11.30 -10.94 7.47
C ASP A 105 -10.42 -11.88 6.62
N SER A 106 -10.66 -13.19 6.71
CA SER A 106 -10.00 -14.22 5.89
C SER A 106 -10.66 -14.45 4.53
N ASP A 107 -11.84 -13.89 4.26
CA ASP A 107 -12.53 -14.11 2.99
C ASP A 107 -11.78 -13.40 1.87
N LEU A 108 -11.57 -14.10 0.76
CA LEU A 108 -10.82 -13.56 -0.37
C LEU A 108 -11.64 -12.54 -1.17
N LEU A 109 -10.95 -11.52 -1.66
CA LEU A 109 -11.45 -10.57 -2.63
C LEU A 109 -11.54 -11.22 -4.02
N ASN A 110 -12.39 -10.67 -4.88
CA ASN A 110 -12.44 -11.10 -6.27
C ASN A 110 -11.25 -10.51 -7.05
N ILE A 111 -11.10 -10.90 -8.32
CA ILE A 111 -10.00 -10.46 -9.17
C ILE A 111 -9.90 -8.94 -9.29
N ASN A 112 -10.97 -8.25 -9.70
CA ASN A 112 -10.97 -6.80 -9.90
C ASN A 112 -10.60 -6.03 -8.62
N SER A 113 -11.17 -6.43 -7.49
CA SER A 113 -10.88 -5.80 -6.20
C SER A 113 -9.47 -6.09 -5.72
N THR A 114 -8.92 -7.26 -6.05
CA THR A 114 -7.54 -7.60 -5.74
C THR A 114 -6.56 -6.80 -6.58
N GLU A 115 -6.82 -6.66 -7.88
CA GLU A 115 -6.05 -5.80 -8.78
C GLU A 115 -6.03 -4.36 -8.26
N GLN A 116 -7.19 -3.79 -7.94
CA GLN A 116 -7.27 -2.42 -7.41
C GLN A 116 -6.52 -2.25 -6.08
N VAL A 117 -6.59 -3.23 -5.17
CA VAL A 117 -5.80 -3.23 -3.93
C VAL A 117 -4.30 -3.21 -4.21
N LEU A 118 -3.83 -4.01 -5.18
CA LEU A 118 -2.43 -4.06 -5.57
C LEU A 118 -1.96 -2.74 -6.20
N GLU A 119 -2.77 -2.11 -7.05
CA GLU A 119 -2.46 -0.80 -7.63
C GLU A 119 -2.36 0.29 -6.57
N ILE A 120 -3.31 0.32 -5.63
CA ILE A 120 -3.28 1.26 -4.50
C ILE A 120 -2.03 1.03 -3.64
N ALA A 121 -1.68 -0.22 -3.36
CA ALA A 121 -0.47 -0.55 -2.61
C ALA A 121 0.81 -0.10 -3.33
N GLU A 122 0.85 -0.19 -4.66
CA GLU A 122 1.97 0.35 -5.45
C GLU A 122 2.06 1.88 -5.34
N VAL A 123 0.92 2.59 -5.43
CA VAL A 123 0.87 4.04 -5.23
C VAL A 123 1.38 4.45 -3.86
N ILE A 124 0.90 3.80 -2.79
CA ILE A 124 1.34 4.07 -1.42
C ILE A 124 2.85 3.82 -1.31
N SER A 125 3.29 2.65 -1.79
CA SER A 125 4.70 2.28 -1.73
C SER A 125 5.59 3.30 -2.44
N ARG A 126 5.18 3.76 -3.62
CA ARG A 126 5.92 4.76 -4.38
C ARG A 126 5.86 6.13 -3.72
N GLY A 127 4.72 6.49 -3.16
CA GLY A 127 4.52 7.74 -2.46
C GLY A 127 5.43 7.90 -1.25
N ILE A 128 5.53 6.86 -0.40
CA ILE A 128 6.43 6.84 0.75
C ILE A 128 7.90 6.94 0.30
N ASP A 129 8.27 6.20 -0.75
CA ASP A 129 9.62 6.19 -1.32
C ASP A 129 10.04 7.57 -1.87
N VAL A 130 9.13 8.28 -2.54
CA VAL A 130 9.39 9.62 -3.09
C VAL A 130 9.36 10.72 -2.04
N LEU A 131 8.37 10.69 -1.15
CA LEU A 131 8.10 11.76 -0.18
C LEU A 131 8.80 11.53 1.16
N GLY A 132 9.46 10.39 1.32
CA GLY A 132 10.34 10.05 2.44
C GLY A 132 9.64 9.58 3.71
N SER A 133 8.32 9.63 3.79
CA SER A 133 7.55 9.09 4.93
C SER A 133 6.08 8.88 4.58
N LEU A 134 5.40 8.03 5.36
CA LEU A 134 3.96 7.86 5.27
C LEU A 134 3.19 9.14 5.60
N ASP A 135 3.60 9.90 6.62
CA ASP A 135 2.93 11.15 6.97
C ASP A 135 3.00 12.18 5.83
N ALA A 136 4.17 12.32 5.19
CA ALA A 136 4.34 13.22 4.05
C ALA A 136 3.47 12.77 2.85
N PHE A 137 3.44 11.47 2.58
CA PHE A 137 2.59 10.91 1.53
C PHE A 137 1.10 11.12 1.80
N THR A 138 0.61 10.78 3.00
CA THR A 138 -0.80 10.96 3.36
C THR A 138 -1.20 12.43 3.32
N SER A 139 -0.35 13.34 3.82
CA SER A 139 -0.59 14.78 3.72
C SER A 139 -0.75 15.23 2.26
N TRP A 140 0.17 14.81 1.38
CA TRP A 140 0.10 15.11 -0.05
C TRP A 140 -1.15 14.51 -0.70
N LEU A 141 -1.50 13.26 -0.37
CA LEU A 141 -2.61 12.52 -0.95
C LEU A 141 -3.98 13.19 -0.68
N HIS A 142 -4.11 13.89 0.45
CA HIS A 142 -5.31 14.62 0.86
C HIS A 142 -5.29 16.11 0.46
N SER A 143 -4.19 16.61 -0.10
CA SER A 143 -4.04 17.99 -0.55
C SER A 143 -4.57 18.20 -1.97
N GLU A 144 -5.06 19.40 -2.28
CA GLU A 144 -5.41 19.76 -3.66
C GLU A 144 -4.13 20.00 -4.47
N VAL A 145 -4.00 19.31 -5.60
CA VAL A 145 -2.82 19.43 -6.47
C VAL A 145 -3.21 20.15 -7.76
N ARG A 146 -2.57 21.31 -8.01
CA ARG A 146 -2.85 22.15 -9.19
C ARG A 146 -2.82 21.38 -10.51
N HIS A 147 -1.86 20.48 -10.69
CA HIS A 147 -1.66 19.72 -11.92
C HIS A 147 -2.63 18.56 -12.10
N LEU A 148 -3.45 18.30 -11.08
CA LEU A 148 -4.51 17.32 -11.10
C LEU A 148 -5.88 18.01 -11.10
N ASP A 149 -5.98 19.17 -11.77
CA ASP A 149 -7.18 20.00 -11.84
C ASP A 149 -7.74 20.38 -10.45
N TYR A 150 -6.83 20.70 -9.53
CA TYR A 150 -7.15 21.02 -8.13
C TYR A 150 -7.89 19.92 -7.37
N GLN A 151 -7.87 18.69 -7.87
CA GLN A 151 -8.41 17.52 -7.17
C GLN A 151 -7.38 16.93 -6.22
N LYS A 152 -7.88 16.14 -5.25
CA LYS A 152 -7.03 15.39 -4.33
C LYS A 152 -6.53 14.12 -5.00
N PRO A 153 -5.23 13.77 -4.89
CA PRO A 153 -4.71 12.52 -5.44
C PRO A 153 -5.51 11.27 -5.04
N ILE A 154 -6.05 11.22 -3.81
CA ILE A 154 -6.84 10.09 -3.32
C ILE A 154 -8.09 9.80 -4.16
N ASP A 155 -8.67 10.84 -4.77
CA ASP A 155 -9.91 10.72 -5.52
C ASP A 155 -9.72 10.09 -6.91
N TYR A 156 -8.47 9.92 -7.35
CA TYR A 156 -8.11 9.22 -8.58
C TYR A 156 -7.75 7.75 -8.36
N LEU A 157 -7.69 7.27 -7.11
CA LEU A 157 -7.25 5.91 -6.81
C LEU A 157 -8.32 4.83 -7.05
N ASP A 158 -9.43 5.18 -7.69
CA ASP A 158 -10.52 4.27 -8.03
C ASP A 158 -10.37 3.64 -9.43
N THR A 159 -9.41 4.09 -10.25
CA THR A 159 -9.17 3.52 -11.58
C THR A 159 -7.70 3.31 -11.86
N SER A 160 -7.38 2.36 -12.74
CA SER A 160 -6.00 2.12 -13.17
C SER A 160 -5.36 3.29 -13.92
N PHE A 161 -6.18 4.07 -14.63
CA PHE A 161 -5.73 5.32 -15.25
C PHE A 161 -5.37 6.37 -14.20
N GLY A 162 -6.19 6.50 -13.16
CA GLY A 162 -5.93 7.43 -12.07
C GLY A 162 -4.74 7.01 -11.20
N THR A 163 -4.59 5.72 -10.87
CA THR A 163 -3.40 5.23 -10.15
C THR A 163 -2.12 5.45 -10.96
N THR A 164 -2.16 5.26 -12.29
CA THR A 164 -1.05 5.61 -13.19
C THR A 164 -0.76 7.11 -13.17
N LEU A 165 -1.77 7.96 -13.29
CA LEU A 165 -1.64 9.42 -13.21
C LEU A 165 -0.98 9.87 -11.89
N ILE A 166 -1.36 9.27 -10.76
CA ILE A 166 -0.75 9.57 -9.46
C ILE A 166 0.70 9.11 -9.39
N LYS A 167 1.04 7.93 -9.92
CA LYS A 167 2.44 7.47 -10.02
C LYS A 167 3.29 8.40 -10.87
N ASP A 168 2.76 8.89 -11.99
CA ASP A 168 3.46 9.86 -12.85
C ASP A 168 3.67 11.20 -12.14
N ALA A 169 2.67 11.68 -11.40
CA ALA A 169 2.79 12.88 -10.57
C ALA A 169 3.88 12.74 -9.50
N LEU A 170 3.94 11.59 -8.82
CA LEU A 170 5.02 11.27 -7.86
C LEU A 170 6.39 11.22 -8.56
N GLY A 171 6.47 10.64 -9.76
CA GLY A 171 7.70 10.64 -10.56
C GLY A 171 8.21 12.05 -10.88
N ARG A 172 7.31 12.99 -11.18
CA ARG A 172 7.69 14.40 -11.41
C ARG A 172 8.22 15.07 -10.15
N ILE A 173 7.63 14.78 -8.98
CA ILE A 173 8.09 15.30 -7.69
C ILE A 173 9.51 14.80 -7.39
N GLU A 174 9.80 13.51 -7.61
CA GLU A 174 11.14 12.94 -7.42
C GLU A 174 12.21 13.65 -8.28
N GLN A 175 11.87 14.04 -9.51
CA GLN A 175 12.77 14.75 -10.41
C GLN A 175 12.87 16.26 -10.09
N GLY A 176 12.25 16.75 -9.02
CA GLY A 176 12.22 18.17 -8.65
C GLY A 176 11.41 19.04 -9.62
N VAL A 177 10.58 18.43 -10.48
CA VAL A 177 9.71 19.15 -11.41
C VAL A 177 8.45 19.57 -10.64
N TYR A 178 8.56 20.69 -9.93
CA TYR A 178 7.39 21.34 -9.35
C TYR A 178 6.53 21.89 -10.47
N SER A 179 5.24 21.64 -10.38
CA SER A 179 4.28 22.41 -11.13
C SER A 179 3.11 22.69 -10.20
#